data_AF-A0A2E3NVS7-F1
#
_entry.id   AF-A0A2E3NVS7-F1
#
_cell.length_a   1.000
_cell.length_b   1.000
_cell.length_c   1.000
_cell.angle_alpha   90.00
_cell.angle_beta   90.00
_cell.angle_gamma   90.00
#
_symmetry.space_group_name_H-M   'P 1'
#
loop_
_entity.id
_entity.type
_entity.pdbx_description
1 polymer ?
#
loop_
_entity_poly.entity_id
_entity_poly.type
_entity_poly.pdbx_seq_one_letter_code
_entity_poly.pdbx_strand_id
1 'polypeptide(L)'
;MKNIFLLCILLLLTSCFEVERNCADFKTGEFEFDYIIDGVKKTGRFIRTEDLSINYYDGKIDSSSVRWINDCEFILKTINPKTNAEKDDMHMKILSTDGTSSYTFEYKLAVKKRNKPLRAQRGVAYRIK
;
A
#
# COMPACT_ATOMS: atom_id res chain seq x y z
N MET A 1 2.28 32.62 -39.98
CA MET A 1 3.13 31.41 -39.82
C MET A 1 3.82 31.31 -38.46
N LYS A 2 4.28 32.42 -37.83
CA LYS A 2 4.91 32.41 -36.49
C LYS A 2 4.01 31.87 -35.36
N ASN A 3 2.69 32.11 -35.44
CA ASN A 3 1.74 31.70 -34.39
C ASN A 3 1.41 30.19 -34.39
N ILE A 4 1.57 29.50 -35.53
CA ILE A 4 1.34 28.04 -35.63
C ILE A 4 2.50 27.27 -35.00
N PHE A 5 3.73 27.79 -35.13
CA PHE A 5 4.91 27.19 -34.52
C PHE A 5 4.85 27.24 -32.99
N LEU A 6 4.32 28.34 -32.42
CA LEU A 6 4.07 28.45 -30.97
C LEU A 6 3.06 27.42 -30.47
N LEU A 7 2.03 27.11 -31.28
CA LEU A 7 1.00 26.13 -30.92
C LEU A 7 1.54 24.69 -30.90
N CYS A 8 2.45 24.34 -31.82
CA CYS A 8 3.12 23.04 -31.83
C CYS A 8 4.07 22.85 -30.63
N ILE A 9 4.73 23.91 -30.16
CA ILE A 9 5.60 23.86 -28.97
C ILE A 9 4.78 23.64 -27.70
N LEU A 10 3.58 24.24 -27.61
CA LEU A 10 2.69 24.03 -26.46
C LEU A 10 2.18 22.58 -26.34
N LEU A 11 2.00 21.89 -27.47
CA LEU A 11 1.53 20.50 -27.50
C LEU A 11 2.59 19.50 -26.97
N LEU A 12 3.88 19.81 -27.13
CA LEU A 12 4.98 18.97 -26.63
C LEU A 12 5.12 18.98 -25.10
N LEU A 13 4.49 19.94 -24.40
CA LEU A 13 4.50 20.02 -22.94
C LEU A 13 3.38 19.20 -22.27
N THR A 14 2.57 18.48 -23.06
CA THR A 14 1.47 17.63 -22.55
C THR A 14 1.91 16.16 -22.40
N SER A 15 3.08 15.90 -21.82
CA SER A 15 3.40 14.52 -21.41
C SER A 15 2.60 14.18 -20.15
N CYS A 16 1.57 13.34 -20.30
CA CYS A 16 0.90 12.75 -19.16
C CYS A 16 1.86 11.74 -18.52
N PHE A 17 2.26 11.96 -17.26
CA PHE A 17 3.04 10.98 -16.52
C PHE A 17 2.13 9.81 -16.15
N GLU A 18 2.32 8.68 -16.81
CA GLU A 18 1.65 7.44 -16.44
C GLU A 18 2.25 6.92 -15.13
N VAL A 19 1.39 6.63 -14.16
CA VAL A 19 1.81 6.09 -12.87
C VAL A 19 2.09 4.61 -13.05
N GLU A 20 3.36 4.22 -12.92
CA GLU A 20 3.76 2.82 -12.97
C GLU A 20 3.03 2.02 -11.87
N ARG A 21 2.45 0.88 -12.26
CA ARG A 21 1.63 0.04 -11.38
C ARG A 21 1.80 -1.44 -11.71
N ASN A 22 2.98 -1.97 -11.46
CA ASN A 22 3.32 -3.39 -11.65
C ASN A 22 3.02 -4.20 -10.37
N CYS A 23 1.74 -4.23 -9.95
CA CYS A 23 1.36 -4.78 -8.64
C CYS A 23 1.64 -6.27 -8.45
N ALA A 24 1.60 -7.05 -9.54
CA ALA A 24 1.86 -8.48 -9.51
C ALA A 24 3.22 -8.81 -8.90
N ASP A 25 4.24 -7.99 -9.20
CA ASP A 25 5.60 -8.15 -8.68
C ASP A 25 5.67 -8.03 -7.16
N PHE A 26 4.73 -7.30 -6.56
CA PHE A 26 4.67 -7.04 -5.13
C PHE A 26 3.74 -7.99 -4.39
N LYS A 27 3.09 -8.96 -5.04
CA LYS A 27 2.16 -9.88 -4.35
C LYS A 27 2.84 -10.63 -3.20
N THR A 28 4.08 -11.05 -3.41
CA THR A 28 4.90 -11.74 -2.40
C THR A 28 6.24 -11.05 -2.22
N GLY A 29 6.86 -11.26 -1.06
CA GLY A 29 8.20 -10.75 -0.78
C GLY A 29 8.37 -10.36 0.68
N GLU A 30 9.54 -9.82 0.98
CA GLU A 30 9.86 -9.27 2.27
C GLU A 30 10.00 -7.75 2.15
N PHE A 31 9.29 -7.03 3.02
CA PHE A 31 9.16 -5.58 2.90
C PHE A 31 9.35 -4.89 4.25
N GLU A 32 9.81 -3.65 4.21
CA GLU A 32 9.83 -2.73 5.34
C GLU A 32 8.98 -1.51 5.06
N PHE A 33 8.38 -0.95 6.11
CA PHE A 33 7.59 0.26 6.02
C PHE A 33 7.77 1.12 7.27
N ASP A 34 7.69 2.43 7.09
CA ASP A 34 7.75 3.37 8.18
C ASP A 34 6.35 3.72 8.68
N TYR A 35 6.19 3.80 9.99
CA TYR A 35 4.96 4.23 10.65
C TYR A 35 5.28 5.12 11.86
N ILE A 36 4.30 5.91 12.30
CA ILE A 36 4.46 6.81 13.44
C ILE A 36 3.56 6.34 14.58
N ILE A 37 4.14 6.12 15.75
CA ILE A 37 3.42 5.91 17.02
C ILE A 37 3.88 6.97 17.99
N ASP A 38 2.93 7.71 18.58
CA ASP A 38 3.18 8.77 19.56
C ASP A 38 4.23 9.81 19.11
N GLY A 39 4.21 10.15 17.82
CA GLY A 39 5.14 11.11 17.21
C GLY A 39 6.54 10.54 16.91
N VAL A 40 6.81 9.28 17.29
CA VAL A 40 8.08 8.60 17.02
C VAL A 40 7.96 7.78 15.74
N LYS A 41 8.85 8.05 14.78
CA LYS A 41 9.01 7.23 13.56
C LYS A 41 9.60 5.88 13.93
N LYS A 42 8.92 4.81 13.56
CA LYS A 42 9.35 3.42 13.71
C LYS A 42 9.31 2.73 12.35
N THR A 43 10.10 1.67 12.21
CA THR A 43 10.13 0.83 11.02
C THR A 43 9.58 -0.55 11.39
N GLY A 44 8.69 -1.06 10.54
CA GLY A 44 8.12 -2.40 10.64
C GLY A 44 8.59 -3.22 9.44
N ARG A 45 8.59 -4.54 9.60
CA ARG A 45 8.91 -5.49 8.55
C ARG A 45 7.76 -6.45 8.37
N PHE A 46 7.50 -6.92 7.16
CA PHE A 46 6.57 -8.02 6.94
C PHE A 46 7.03 -8.94 5.82
N ILE A 47 6.71 -10.22 5.97
CA ILE A 47 6.89 -11.24 4.94
C ILE A 47 5.49 -11.58 4.41
N ARG A 48 5.25 -11.32 3.13
CA ARG A 48 3.99 -11.66 2.46
C ARG A 48 4.20 -12.83 1.50
N THR A 49 3.34 -13.82 1.64
CA THR A 49 3.15 -14.96 0.74
C THR A 49 1.80 -14.82 0.03
N GLU A 50 1.39 -15.81 -0.76
CA GLU A 50 0.13 -15.76 -1.52
C GLU A 50 -1.11 -15.55 -0.64
N ASP A 51 -1.14 -16.19 0.54
CA ASP A 51 -2.32 -16.24 1.42
C ASP A 51 -2.03 -15.80 2.87
N LEU A 52 -0.77 -15.48 3.21
CA LEU A 52 -0.35 -15.09 4.55
C LEU A 52 0.61 -13.88 4.55
N SER A 53 0.45 -13.00 5.54
CA SER A 53 1.39 -11.92 5.87
C SER A 53 1.81 -12.04 7.33
N ILE A 54 3.10 -12.16 7.59
CA ILE A 54 3.70 -12.19 8.93
C ILE A 54 4.32 -10.81 9.19
N ASN A 55 3.79 -10.04 10.13
CA ASN A 55 4.29 -8.69 10.40
C ASN A 55 5.09 -8.64 11.72
N TYR A 56 6.18 -7.89 11.68
CA TYR A 56 7.12 -7.67 12.76
C TYR A 56 7.17 -6.17 13.06
N TYR A 57 6.69 -5.77 14.23
CA TYR A 57 6.64 -4.37 14.63
C TYR A 57 6.75 -4.25 16.14
N ASP A 58 7.55 -3.31 16.64
CA ASP A 58 7.66 -3.00 18.08
C ASP A 58 7.95 -4.24 18.96
N GLY A 59 8.79 -5.16 18.48
CA GLY A 59 9.11 -6.42 19.17
C GLY A 59 7.96 -7.45 19.19
N LYS A 60 6.84 -7.16 18.52
CA LYS A 60 5.69 -8.06 18.37
C LYS A 60 5.72 -8.73 17.00
N ILE A 61 5.14 -9.93 16.97
CA ILE A 61 4.90 -10.70 15.77
C ILE A 61 3.40 -10.96 15.68
N ASP A 62 2.80 -10.64 14.55
CA ASP A 62 1.44 -11.03 14.23
C ASP A 62 1.37 -11.80 12.91
N SER A 63 0.18 -12.31 12.60
CA SER A 63 -0.06 -12.97 11.33
C SER A 63 -1.46 -12.65 10.84
N SER A 64 -1.56 -12.34 9.56
CA SER A 64 -2.79 -12.01 8.87
C SER A 64 -2.96 -12.86 7.63
N SER A 65 -4.16 -13.37 7.38
CA SER A 65 -4.48 -13.97 6.08
C SER A 65 -4.60 -12.87 5.02
N VAL A 66 -4.12 -13.16 3.82
CA VAL A 66 -4.16 -12.28 2.64
C VAL A 66 -5.21 -12.83 1.68
N ARG A 67 -6.15 -11.98 1.25
CA ARG A 67 -7.11 -12.33 0.20
C ARG A 67 -7.10 -11.28 -0.89
N TRP A 68 -6.51 -11.62 -2.04
CA TRP A 68 -6.49 -10.75 -3.22
C TRP A 68 -7.88 -10.60 -3.84
N ILE A 69 -8.21 -9.37 -4.20
CA ILE A 69 -9.41 -9.00 -4.96
C ILE A 69 -9.03 -8.90 -6.45
N ASN A 70 -7.86 -8.31 -6.72
CA ASN A 70 -7.20 -8.21 -8.02
C ASN A 70 -5.68 -8.09 -7.77
N ASP A 71 -4.87 -7.76 -8.78
CA ASP A 71 -3.42 -7.67 -8.59
C ASP A 71 -2.95 -6.53 -7.67
N CYS A 72 -3.73 -5.47 -7.52
CA CYS A 72 -3.38 -4.28 -6.75
C CYS A 72 -4.16 -4.12 -5.44
N GLU A 73 -5.20 -4.92 -5.21
CA GLU A 73 -6.11 -4.77 -4.07
C GLU A 73 -6.30 -6.10 -3.34
N PHE A 74 -6.19 -6.06 -2.01
CA PHE A 74 -6.31 -7.25 -1.16
C PHE A 74 -6.82 -6.89 0.24
N ILE A 75 -7.38 -7.88 0.92
CA ILE A 75 -7.83 -7.78 2.31
C ILE A 75 -6.83 -8.49 3.22
N LEU A 76 -6.46 -7.82 4.30
CA LEU A 76 -5.76 -8.42 5.43
C LEU A 76 -6.76 -8.68 6.55
N LYS A 77 -6.69 -9.89 7.11
CA LYS A 77 -7.47 -10.28 8.29
C LYS A 77 -6.55 -10.92 9.33
N THR A 78 -6.49 -10.32 10.51
CA THR A 78 -5.69 -10.82 11.63
C THR A 78 -6.17 -12.22 12.04
N ILE A 79 -5.25 -13.18 12.12
CA ILE A 79 -5.60 -14.58 12.46
C ILE A 79 -5.97 -14.71 13.94
N ASN A 80 -5.21 -14.05 14.83
CA ASN A 80 -5.37 -14.15 16.29
C ASN A 80 -5.50 -12.77 16.96
N PRO A 81 -6.58 -12.01 16.70
CA PRO A 81 -6.74 -10.66 17.23
C PRO A 81 -6.85 -10.66 18.76
N LYS A 82 -6.05 -9.83 19.42
CA LYS A 82 -6.03 -9.63 20.87
C LYS A 82 -6.92 -8.48 21.31
N THR A 83 -7.14 -7.51 20.43
CA THR A 83 -8.01 -6.36 20.69
C THR A 83 -9.19 -6.33 19.72
N ASN A 84 -10.25 -5.60 20.08
CA ASN A 84 -11.38 -5.39 19.18
C ASN A 84 -11.02 -4.55 17.94
N ALA A 85 -9.94 -3.76 18.01
CA ALA A 85 -9.44 -3.02 16.86
C ALA A 85 -8.77 -3.96 15.84
N GLU A 86 -8.03 -4.97 16.31
CA GLU A 86 -7.37 -5.95 15.45
C GLU A 86 -8.33 -6.90 14.72
N LYS A 87 -9.59 -6.99 15.16
CA LYS A 87 -10.66 -7.76 14.49
C LYS A 87 -11.13 -7.11 13.19
N ASP A 88 -10.78 -5.85 12.98
CA ASP A 88 -11.19 -5.13 11.78
C ASP A 88 -10.31 -5.53 10.59
N ASP A 89 -10.94 -6.11 9.57
CA ASP A 89 -10.27 -6.41 8.31
C ASP A 89 -9.83 -5.11 7.61
N MET A 90 -8.63 -5.12 7.04
CA MET A 90 -8.03 -3.98 6.38
C MET A 90 -7.99 -4.18 4.87
N HIS A 91 -8.59 -3.28 4.12
CA HIS A 91 -8.45 -3.22 2.67
C HIS A 91 -7.21 -2.43 2.29
N MET A 92 -6.33 -3.08 1.54
CA MET A 92 -5.06 -2.56 1.06
C MET A 92 -5.13 -2.36 -0.44
N LYS A 93 -4.60 -1.24 -0.93
CA LYS A 93 -4.53 -0.90 -2.35
C LYS A 93 -3.15 -0.37 -2.71
N ILE A 94 -2.47 -1.01 -3.65
CA ILE A 94 -1.24 -0.50 -4.25
C ILE A 94 -1.62 0.64 -5.22
N LEU A 95 -1.06 1.83 -4.98
CA LEU A 95 -1.34 3.04 -5.76
C LEU A 95 -0.32 3.23 -6.89
N SER A 96 0.95 2.96 -6.61
CA SER A 96 2.06 3.10 -7.57
C SER A 96 3.22 2.19 -7.17
N THR A 97 4.05 1.82 -8.14
CA THR A 97 5.30 1.08 -7.96
C THR A 97 6.48 1.96 -8.38
N ASP A 98 7.65 1.71 -7.79
CA ASP A 98 8.92 2.29 -8.21
C ASP A 98 9.88 1.14 -8.55
N GLY A 99 9.83 0.76 -9.83
CA GLY A 99 10.41 -0.48 -10.33
C GLY A 99 10.00 -1.68 -9.46
N THR A 100 10.99 -2.50 -9.07
CA THR A 100 10.81 -3.67 -8.19
C THR A 100 11.12 -3.38 -6.73
N SER A 101 11.55 -2.15 -6.42
CA SER A 101 12.16 -1.78 -5.13
C SER A 101 11.15 -1.34 -4.09
N SER A 102 10.07 -0.68 -4.49
CA SER A 102 9.09 -0.16 -3.54
C SER A 102 7.71 0.05 -4.16
N TYR A 103 6.71 0.21 -3.32
CA TYR A 103 5.38 0.60 -3.74
C TYR A 103 4.70 1.52 -2.72
N THR A 104 3.92 2.47 -3.23
CA THR A 104 3.03 3.29 -2.40
C THR A 104 1.70 2.57 -2.27
N PHE A 105 1.15 2.51 -1.06
CA PHE A 105 -0.13 1.90 -0.80
C PHE A 105 -1.08 2.81 -0.03
N GLU A 106 -2.36 2.53 -0.18
CA GLU A 106 -3.44 3.04 0.63
C GLU A 106 -4.03 1.89 1.46
N TYR A 107 -4.43 2.19 2.69
CA TYR A 107 -5.14 1.23 3.53
C TYR A 107 -6.30 1.88 4.29
N LYS A 108 -7.37 1.10 4.50
CA LYS A 108 -8.58 1.51 5.23
C LYS A 108 -9.33 0.29 5.75
N LEU A 109 -10.33 0.51 6.61
CA LEU A 109 -11.24 -0.57 7.02
C LEU A 109 -11.93 -1.18 5.79
N ALA A 110 -11.96 -2.50 5.69
CA ALA A 110 -12.67 -3.21 4.62
C ALA A 110 -14.18 -2.96 4.67
N VAL A 111 -14.73 -2.79 5.89
CA VAL A 111 -16.15 -2.51 6.13
C VAL A 111 -16.30 -1.20 6.89
N LYS A 112 -17.12 -0.28 6.35
CA LYS A 112 -17.44 0.99 7.01
C LYS A 112 -18.25 0.74 8.28
N LYS A 113 -17.77 1.24 9.43
CA LYS A 113 -18.53 1.25 10.68
C LYS A 113 -19.53 2.41 10.68
N ARG A 114 -20.77 2.15 11.12
CA ARG A 114 -21.87 3.14 11.12
C ARG A 114 -21.52 4.47 11.80
N ASN A 115 -20.78 4.40 12.92
CA ASN A 115 -20.46 5.55 13.76
C ASN A 115 -19.03 6.10 13.55
N LYS A 116 -18.32 5.67 12.48
CA LYS A 116 -16.96 6.16 12.21
C LYS A 116 -16.79 6.53 10.74
N PRO A 117 -16.14 7.67 10.42
CA PRO A 117 -15.78 7.96 9.04
C PRO A 117 -14.77 6.93 8.54
N LEU A 118 -14.92 6.49 7.28
CA LEU A 118 -13.94 5.64 6.63
C LEU A 118 -12.76 6.50 6.21
N ARG A 119 -11.67 6.45 6.97
CA ARG A 119 -10.44 7.19 6.67
C ARG A 119 -9.44 6.26 6.01
N ALA A 120 -8.96 6.68 4.85
CA ALA A 120 -7.86 6.04 4.16
C ALA A 120 -6.54 6.68 4.60
N GLN A 121 -5.52 5.85 4.77
CA GLN A 121 -4.17 6.26 5.10
C GLN A 121 -3.21 5.74 4.03
N ARG A 122 -2.05 6.36 3.89
CA ARG A 122 -1.06 5.98 2.89
C ARG A 122 0.28 5.68 3.53
N GLY A 123 1.04 4.82 2.89
CA GLY A 123 2.40 4.46 3.28
C GLY A 123 3.21 4.02 2.06
N VAL A 124 4.50 3.81 2.30
CA VAL A 124 5.43 3.26 1.31
C VAL A 124 6.04 2.01 1.92
N ALA A 125 6.08 0.93 1.14
CA ALA A 125 6.76 -0.30 1.50
C ALA A 125 7.95 -0.51 0.57
N TYR A 126 9.11 -0.79 1.15
CA TYR A 126 10.37 -1.05 0.45
C TYR A 126 10.67 -2.54 0.50
N ARG A 127 10.94 -3.15 -0.65
CA ARG A 127 11.38 -4.54 -0.74
C ARG A 127 12.78 -4.66 -0.15
N ILE A 128 12.99 -5.68 0.67
CA ILE A 128 14.29 -6.01 1.24
C ILE A 128 14.79 -7.41 0.81
N LYS A 129 13.90 -8.31 0.39
CA LYS A 129 14.22 -9.58 -0.29
C LYS A 129 13.16 -9.95 -1.32
#